data_AF-A0A5P9HHG1-F1
#
_entry.id   AF-A0A5P9HHG1-F1
#
_cell.length_a   1.000
_cell.length_b   1.000
_cell.length_c   1.000
_cell.angle_alpha   90.00
_cell.angle_beta   90.00
_cell.angle_gamma   90.00
#
_symmetry.space_group_name_H-M   'P 1'
#
loop_
_entity.id
_entity.type
_entity.pdbx_description
1 polymer ?
#
loop_
_entity_poly.entity_id
_entity_poly.type
_entity_poly.pdbx_seq_one_letter_code
_entity_poly.pdbx_strand_id
1 'polypeptide(L)' 'MKQTEWEDVVSHLERMLQSVKFGSITLVVQDGKVIQIEKNEKVRLPKNK' A
#
# COMPACT_ATOMS: atom_id res chain seq x y z
N MET A 1 -24.78 3.45 -4.26
CA MET A 1 -24.48 2.21 -3.52
C MET A 1 -23.43 2.56 -2.48
N LYS A 2 -23.63 2.23 -1.19
CA LYS A 2 -22.62 2.50 -0.16
C LYS A 2 -21.48 1.50 -0.37
N GLN A 3 -20.33 1.99 -0.83
CA GLN A 3 -19.10 1.22 -0.85
C GLN A 3 -18.81 0.82 0.60
N THR A 4 -18.54 -0.46 0.83
CA THR A 4 -18.13 -0.94 2.15
C THR A 4 -16.71 -0.47 2.45
N GLU A 5 -16.39 -0.19 3.71
CA GLU A 5 -15.05 0.20 4.17
C GLU A 5 -13.97 -0.76 3.63
N TRP A 6 -14.31 -2.03 3.46
CA TRP A 6 -13.43 -3.05 2.92
C TRP A 6 -13.13 -2.88 1.42
N GLU A 7 -14.11 -2.54 0.60
CA GLU A 7 -13.92 -2.33 -0.83
C GLU A 7 -13.02 -1.12 -1.12
N ASP A 8 -13.13 -0.07 -0.30
CA ASP A 8 -12.24 1.09 -0.37
C ASP A 8 -10.80 0.71 -0.02
N VAL A 9 -10.60 -0.09 1.04
CA VAL A 9 -9.27 -0.59 1.43
C VAL A 9 -8.66 -1.46 0.34
N VAL A 10 -9.44 -2.38 -0.23
CA VAL A 10 -8.97 -3.26 -1.32
C VAL A 10 -8.58 -2.44 -2.55
N SER A 11 -9.44 -1.49 -2.98
CA SER A 11 -9.13 -0.64 -4.12
C SER A 11 -7.87 0.21 -3.88
N HIS A 12 -7.68 0.71 -2.67
CA HIS A 12 -6.48 1.46 -2.31
C HIS A 12 -5.23 0.58 -2.34
N LEU A 13 -5.31 -0.62 -1.76
CA LEU A 13 -4.20 -1.58 -1.74
C LEU A 13 -3.79 -2.03 -3.15
N GLU A 14 -4.76 -2.29 -4.03
CA GLU A 14 -4.49 -2.62 -5.43
C GLU A 14 -3.69 -1.52 -6.14
N ARG A 15 -4.08 -0.25 -5.97
CA ARG A 15 -3.36 0.89 -6.54
C ARG A 15 -1.94 1.00 -5.99
N MET A 16 -1.78 0.77 -4.69
CA MET A 16 -0.46 0.79 -4.05
C MET A 16 0.43 -0.32 -4.63
N LEU A 17 -0.09 -1.54 -4.73
CA LEU A 17 0.64 -2.70 -5.30
C LEU A 17 1.07 -2.44 -6.75
N GLN A 18 0.21 -1.85 -7.58
CA GLN A 18 0.56 -1.50 -8.97
C GLN A 18 1.67 -0.44 -9.06
N SER A 19 1.80 0.42 -8.05
CA SER A 19 2.78 1.50 -8.04
C SER A 19 4.14 1.13 -7.45
N VAL A 20 4.21 0.07 -6.62
CA VAL A 20 5.46 -0.33 -5.96
C VAL A 20 6.41 -0.94 -6.98
N LYS A 21 7.62 -0.37 -7.10
CA LYS A 21 8.66 -0.95 -7.97
C LYS A 21 9.68 -1.78 -7.21
N PHE A 22 10.19 -1.22 -6.11
CA PHE A 22 11.20 -1.88 -5.28
C PHE A 22 10.93 -1.56 -3.81
N GLY A 23 10.09 -2.34 -3.17
CA GLY A 23 9.58 -1.95 -1.85
C GLY A 23 8.76 -3.03 -1.17
N SER A 24 8.09 -2.63 -0.09
CA SER A 24 7.15 -3.45 0.66
C SER A 24 5.93 -2.62 1.04
N ILE A 25 4.77 -3.27 1.12
CA ILE A 25 3.57 -2.71 1.75
C ILE A 25 3.31 -3.52 3.01
N THR A 26 3.11 -2.84 4.13
CA THR A 26 2.75 -3.45 5.42
C THR A 26 1.32 -3.05 5.77
N LEU A 27 0.49 -4.05 6.05
CA LEU A 27 -0.89 -3.88 6.49
C LEU A 27 -0.99 -4.22 7.97
N VAL A 28 -1.60 -3.34 8.78
CA VAL A 28 -1.85 -3.62 10.20
C VAL A 28 -3.35 -3.79 10.41
N VAL A 29 -3.70 -4.95 10.96
CA VAL A 29 -5.09 -5.32 11.25
C VAL A 29 -5.24 -5.51 12.75
N GLN A 30 -6.24 -4.86 13.34
CA GLN A 30 -6.62 -5.00 14.74
C GLN A 30 -8.15 -5.10 14.83
N ASP A 31 -8.66 -6.00 15.68
CA ASP A 31 -10.10 -6.22 15.86
C ASP A 31 -10.88 -6.45 14.56
N GLY A 32 -10.26 -7.15 13.61
CA GLY A 32 -10.86 -7.44 12.29
C GLY A 32 -10.94 -6.25 11.34
N LYS A 33 -10.32 -5.11 11.67
CA LYS A 33 -10.28 -3.90 10.84
C LYS A 33 -8.86 -3.54 10.45
N VAL A 34 -8.70 -3.06 9.23
CA VAL A 34 -7.44 -2.45 8.78
C VAL A 34 -7.33 -1.08 9.40
N ILE A 35 -6.30 -0.88 10.22
CA ILE A 35 -6.08 0.41 10.91
C ILE A 35 -4.92 1.21 10.32
N GLN A 36 -4.01 0.54 9.59
CA GLN A 36 -2.85 1.19 8.99
C GLN A 36 -2.40 0.44 7.72
N ILE A 37 -1.99 1.22 6.72
CA ILE A 37 -1.31 0.74 5.52
C ILE A 37 -0.05 1.60 5.34
N GLU A 38 1.11 0.96 5.27
CA GLU A 38 2.40 1.63 5.10
C GLU A 38 3.08 1.12 3.83
N LYS A 39 3.56 2.04 2.97
CA LYS A 39 4.33 1.72 1.76
C LYS A 39 5.76 2.21 1.93
N ASN A 40 6.71 1.28 1.84
CA ASN A 40 8.15 1.56 1.87
C ASN A 40 8.74 1.29 0.49
N GLU A 41 9.44 2.28 -0.11
CA GLU A 41 10.13 2.11 -1.39
C GLU A 41 11.62 2.44 -1.29
N LYS A 42 12.43 1.60 -1.93
CA LYS A 42 13.87 1.78 -2.10
C LYS A 42 14.13 2.48 -3.43
N VAL A 43 14.57 3.73 -3.35
CA VAL A 43 15.04 4.48 -4.52
C VAL A 43 16.55 4.29 -4.65
N ARG A 44 17.01 3.79 -5.80
CA ARG A 44 18.44 3.75 -6.14
C ARG A 44 18.75 4.97 -7.00
N LEU A 45 19.65 5.82 -6.50
CA LEU A 45 20.18 6.93 -7.28
C LEU A 45 21.25 6.38 -8.24
N PRO A 46 21.19 6.70 -9.54
CA PRO A 46 22.28 6.35 -10.45
C PRO A 46 23.57 7.05 -10.00
N LYS A 47 24.72 6.40 -10.18
CA LYS A 47 26.01 7.10 -10.08
C LYS A 47 26.05 8.10 -11.25
N ASN A 48 26.06 9.40 -10.95
CA ASN A 48 26.42 10.39 -11.95
C ASN A 48 27.80 10.01 -12.52
N LYS A 49 27.87 9.88 -13.84
CA LYS A 49 29.13 9.74 -14.57
C LYS A 49 29.80 11.09 -14.71
#